data_AF-A0AA51RU08-F1
#
_entry.id   AF-A0AA51RU08-F1
#
_cell.length_a   1.000
_cell.length_b   1.000
_cell.length_c   1.000
_cell.angle_alpha   90.00
_cell.angle_beta   90.00
_cell.angle_gamma   90.00
#
_symmetry.space_group_name_H-M   'P 1'
#
loop_
_entity.id
_entity.type
_entity.pdbx_description
1 polymer ?
#
loop_
_entity_poly.entity_id
_entity_poly.type
_entity_poly.pdbx_seq_one_letter_code
_entity_poly.pdbx_strand_id
1 'polypeptide(L)' 'MSDNLKKFLVEVTEKPELKDQYKKDKKQLMDKYNLTPEEQDMVANQDLDAINKALNNEYDLAPNSIIRVCKKEQ' A
#
# COMPACT_ATOMS: atom_id res chain seq x y z
N MET A 1 -1.84 7.68 12.69
CA MET A 1 -1.09 7.00 11.61
C MET A 1 -0.34 8.08 10.84
N SER A 2 0.99 8.11 10.95
CA SER A 2 1.80 9.18 10.34
C SER A 2 1.76 9.11 8.82
N ASP A 3 1.93 10.26 8.16
CA ASP A 3 1.93 10.35 6.69
C ASP A 3 3.03 9.48 6.06
N ASN A 4 4.18 9.34 6.72
CA ASN A 4 5.28 8.47 6.27
C ASN A 4 4.89 6.99 6.27
N LEU A 5 4.20 6.54 7.32
CA LEU A 5 3.71 5.17 7.42
C LEU A 5 2.64 4.88 6.37
N LYS A 6 1.67 5.80 6.19
CA LYS A 6 0.65 5.64 5.14
C LYS A 6 1.29 5.58 3.76
N LYS A 7 2.21 6.50 3.45
CA LYS A 7 2.91 6.54 2.17
C LYS A 7 3.73 5.27 1.93
N PHE A 8 4.43 4.78 2.95
CA PHE A 8 5.14 3.51 2.89
C PHE A 8 4.21 2.34 2.56
N LEU A 9 3.08 2.21 3.27
CA LEU A 9 2.15 1.11 3.06
C LEU A 9 1.53 1.16 1.67
N VAL A 10 1.14 2.35 1.19
CA VAL A 10 0.63 2.55 -0.17
C VAL A 10 1.70 2.17 -1.20
N GLU A 11 2.92 2.71 -1.09
CA GLU A 11 3.98 2.44 -2.07
C GLU A 11 4.43 0.97 -2.07
N VAL A 12 4.56 0.33 -0.91
CA VAL A 12 4.88 -1.12 -0.80
C VAL A 12 3.80 -1.99 -1.42
N THR A 13 2.55 -1.51 -1.38
CA THR A 13 1.40 -2.24 -1.89
C THR A 13 1.22 -2.05 -3.39
N GLU A 14 1.38 -0.83 -3.89
CA GLU A 14 1.25 -0.48 -5.31
C GLU A 14 2.48 -0.89 -6.14
N LYS A 15 3.68 -0.85 -5.53
CA LYS A 15 4.94 -1.16 -6.23
C LYS A 15 5.43 -2.56 -5.87
N PRO A 16 5.35 -3.54 -6.81
CA PRO A 16 5.80 -4.90 -6.55
C PRO A 16 7.30 -4.99 -6.23
N GLU A 17 8.11 -4.08 -6.77
CA GLU A 17 9.55 -3.97 -6.43
C GLU A 17 9.78 -3.68 -4.95
N LEU A 18 8.95 -2.81 -4.35
CA LEU A 18 9.03 -2.46 -2.93
C LEU A 18 8.46 -3.58 -2.07
N LYS A 19 7.45 -4.32 -2.54
CA LYS A 19 6.97 -5.54 -1.89
C LYS A 19 8.05 -6.61 -1.84
N ASP A 20 8.80 -6.79 -2.93
CA ASP A 20 9.92 -7.73 -3.00
C ASP A 20 11.08 -7.29 -2.11
N GLN A 21 11.40 -5.99 -2.13
CA GLN A 21 12.40 -5.39 -1.24
C GLN A 21 11.98 -5.48 0.23
N TYR A 22 10.71 -5.29 0.56
CA TYR A 22 10.19 -5.47 1.90
C TYR A 22 10.37 -6.92 2.37
N LYS A 23 10.07 -7.90 1.52
CA LYS A 23 10.25 -9.32 1.86
C LYS A 23 11.72 -9.70 2.06
N LYS A 24 12.63 -9.08 1.32
CA LYS A 24 14.07 -9.32 1.41
C LYS A 24 14.72 -8.55 2.57
N ASP A 25 14.38 -7.28 2.73
CA ASP A 25 15.01 -6.34 3.66
C ASP A 25 14.02 -5.28 4.17
N LYS A 26 13.04 -5.73 4.96
CA LYS A 26 12.00 -4.87 5.54
C LYS A 26 12.57 -3.71 6.36
N LYS A 27 13.65 -3.94 7.10
CA LYS A 27 14.23 -2.95 8.02
C LYS A 27 14.85 -1.79 7.24
N GLN A 28 15.64 -2.08 6.22
CA GLN A 28 16.23 -1.04 5.36
C GLN A 28 15.14 -0.23 4.64
N LEU A 29 14.09 -0.89 4.17
CA LEU A 29 13.01 -0.20 3.48
C LEU A 29 12.22 0.70 4.44
N MET A 30 11.90 0.25 5.64
CA MET A 30 11.22 1.07 6.65
C MET A 30 12.07 2.25 7.11
N ASP A 31 13.39 2.05 7.24
CA ASP A 31 14.36 3.10 7.61
C ASP A 31 14.43 4.20 6.54
N LYS A 32 14.40 3.81 5.24
CA LYS A 32 14.35 4.75 4.11
C LYS A 32 13.13 5.70 4.15
N TYR A 33 12.04 5.26 4.76
CA TYR A 33 10.82 6.05 4.93
C TYR A 33 10.78 6.82 6.26
N ASN A 34 11.88 6.82 7.02
CA ASN A 34 11.98 7.44 8.35
C ASN A 34 10.85 7.01 9.28
N LEU A 35 10.47 5.72 9.23
CA LEU A 35 9.48 5.18 10.15
C LEU A 35 10.06 5.09 11.55
N THR A 36 9.28 5.50 12.54
CA THR A 36 9.65 5.34 13.95
C THR A 36 9.69 3.85 14.34
N PRO A 37 10.45 3.45 15.37
CA PRO A 37 10.51 2.06 15.80
C PRO A 37 9.13 1.47 16.13
N GLU A 38 8.22 2.28 16.66
CA GLU A 38 6.83 1.87 16.94
C GLU A 38 6.07 1.55 15.65
N GLU A 39 6.23 2.36 14.60
CA GLU A 39 5.61 2.11 13.29
C GLU A 39 6.24 0.92 12.58
N GLN A 40 7.56 0.75 12.71
CA GLN A 40 8.26 -0.41 12.19
C GLN A 40 7.73 -1.69 12.81
N ASP A 41 7.51 -1.71 14.13
CA ASP A 41 6.97 -2.86 14.85
C ASP A 41 5.51 -3.13 14.45
N MET A 42 4.69 -2.08 14.33
CA MET A 42 3.31 -2.20 13.81
C MET A 42 3.28 -2.87 12.44
N VAL A 43 4.11 -2.41 11.50
CA VAL A 43 4.14 -2.96 10.14
C VAL A 43 4.82 -4.33 10.08
N ALA A 44 5.84 -4.57 10.91
CA ALA A 44 6.53 -5.85 10.94
C ALA A 44 5.66 -6.99 11.48
N ASN A 45 4.69 -6.67 12.34
CA ASN A 45 3.72 -7.60 12.90
C ASN A 45 2.39 -7.67 12.11
N GLN A 46 2.17 -6.76 11.16
CA GLN A 46 0.97 -6.79 10.31
C GLN A 46 1.18 -7.54 9.00
N ASP A 47 0.15 -8.27 8.60
CA ASP A 47 0.12 -8.96 7.32
C ASP A 47 -0.02 -7.93 6.18
N LEU A 48 0.99 -7.84 5.31
CA LEU A 48 0.95 -6.93 4.16
C LEU A 48 -0.24 -7.18 3.25
N ASP A 49 -0.75 -8.41 3.17
CA ASP A 49 -1.95 -8.73 2.39
C ASP A 49 -3.21 -8.17 3.05
N ALA A 50 -3.26 -8.19 4.38
CA ALA A 50 -4.34 -7.56 5.14
C ALA A 50 -4.30 -6.03 5.00
N ILE A 51 -3.12 -5.43 5.03
CA ILE A 51 -2.96 -3.98 4.80
C ILE A 51 -3.34 -3.62 3.36
N ASN A 52 -2.89 -4.40 2.38
CA ASN A 52 -3.26 -4.24 0.98
C ASN A 52 -4.78 -4.32 0.80
N LYS A 53 -5.43 -5.29 1.44
CA LYS A 53 -6.89 -5.40 1.45
C LYS A 53 -7.54 -4.20 2.11
N ALA A 54 -7.07 -3.76 3.28
CA ALA A 54 -7.62 -2.59 3.96
C ALA A 54 -7.49 -1.33 3.10
N LEU A 55 -6.33 -1.11 2.47
CA LEU A 55 -6.07 0.02 1.58
C LEU A 55 -6.96 -0.02 0.33
N ASN A 56 -7.08 -1.16 -0.35
CA ASN A 56 -7.94 -1.28 -1.52
C ASN A 56 -9.43 -1.21 -1.18
N ASN A 57 -9.83 -1.73 -0.01
CA ASN A 57 -11.23 -1.74 0.42
C ASN A 57 -11.69 -0.35 0.91
N GLU A 58 -10.77 0.51 1.39
CA GLU A 58 -11.05 1.94 1.60
C GLU A 58 -10.95 2.78 0.31
N TYR A 59 -10.33 2.25 -0.75
CA TYR A 59 -10.27 2.89 -2.09
C TYR A 59 -11.45 2.52 -3.00
N ASP A 60 -12.55 1.98 -2.45
CA ASP A 60 -13.83 1.77 -3.17
C ASP A 60 -14.78 2.98 -3.01
N LEU A 61 -14.24 4.19 -2.75
CA LEU A 61 -15.01 5.44 -2.67
C LEU A 61 -14.35 6.60 -3.43
N ALA A 62 -13.86 6.34 -4.64
CA ALA A 62 -13.64 7.38 -5.65
C ALA A 62 -14.29 6.99 -6.99
N PRO A 63 -15.57 7.36 -7.22
CA PRO A 63 -16.21 7.26 -8.52
C PRO A 63 -15.67 8.39 -9.41
N ASN A 64 -14.51 8.20 -10.06
CA ASN A 64 -14.18 8.86 -11.34
C ASN A 64 -12.76 8.51 -11.86
N SER A 65 -12.67 7.54 -12.77
CA SER A 65 -12.57 7.88 -14.20
C SER A 65 -12.40 6.63 -15.08
N ILE A 66 -13.51 6.25 -15.71
CA ILE A 66 -13.62 5.92 -17.14
C ILE A 66 -12.49 5.05 -17.73
N ILE A 67 -12.67 3.73 -17.72
CA ILE A 67 -12.37 2.94 -18.91
C ILE A 67 -13.69 2.66 -19.61
N ARG A 68 -13.93 3.50 -20.62
CA ARG A 68 -14.91 3.37 -21.69
C ARG A 68 -14.80 1.98 -22.33
N VAL A 69 -15.68 1.05 -21.99
CA VAL A 69 -15.82 -0.22 -22.71
C VAL A 69 -17.27 -0.42 -23.17
N CYS A 70 -17.41 -0.33 -24.49
CA CYS A 70 -18.40 -0.96 -25.38
C CYS A 70 -19.88 -0.56 -25.34
N LYS A 71 -20.26 0.16 -26.41
CA LYS A 71 -21.46 0.01 -27.25
C LYS A 71 -22.63 -0.80 -26.65
N LYS A 72 -23.78 -0.14 -26.54
CA LYS A 72 -25.04 -0.74 -26.99
C LYS A 72 -25.79 0.27 -27.87
N GLU A 73 -25.73 0.03 -29.18
CA GLU A 73 -26.84 0.31 -30.08
C GLU A 73 -28.01 -0.56 -29.62
N GLN A 74 -29.16 0.04 -29.30
CA GLN A 74 -30.52 -0.39 -29.68
C GLN A 74 -31.46 0.81 -29.59
#